data_AF-A0A9W4G7J3-F1
#
_entry.id   AF-A0A9W4G7J3-F1
#
_cell.length_a   1.000
_cell.length_b   1.000
_cell.length_c   1.000
_cell.angle_alpha   90.00
_cell.angle_beta   90.00
_cell.angle_gamma   90.00
#
_symmetry.space_group_name_H-M   'P 1'
#
loop_
_entity.id
_entity.type
_entity.pdbx_description
1 polymer ?
#
loop_
_entity_poly.entity_id
_entity_poly.type
_entity_poly.pdbx_seq_one_letter_code
_entity_poly.pdbx_strand_id
1 'polypeptide(L)'
;MESKLIVASGMMRSGSTWLYNATRLVLSSSPTIKNNLTCGWSGDWKYKKIPEKEYTLIKIHDFVQSIADQATLIVYSYRDIRDAMASNWRAFGDSPTVEFADYLIQMHEQWINVADLVVPYHRILTGKNSIIEELAQLCAVGSVNASAIVDEIDNLSYESEGDRDEVHHKTNLFHSNHITDGRNGYWVNYLDPDLVQQIEMKYRDWFEKYGYAASE
;
A
#
# COMPACT_ATOMS: atom_id res chain seq x y z
N MET A 1 -7.81 10.76 25.89
CA MET A 1 -7.99 10.88 24.43
C MET A 1 -8.17 9.48 23.90
N GLU A 2 -9.13 9.28 23.00
CA GLU A 2 -9.38 7.98 22.38
C GLU A 2 -8.24 7.63 21.41
N SER A 3 -7.78 6.38 21.43
CA SER A 3 -6.72 5.91 20.54
C SER A 3 -7.23 5.86 19.10
N LYS A 4 -6.44 6.36 18.15
CA LYS A 4 -6.76 6.38 16.73
C LYS A 4 -5.89 5.39 15.99
N LEU A 5 -6.55 4.37 15.43
CA LEU A 5 -5.92 3.40 14.55
C LEU A 5 -6.08 3.86 13.10
N ILE A 6 -4.97 4.03 12.40
CA ILE A 6 -4.92 4.31 10.97
C ILE A 6 -4.32 3.08 10.28
N VAL A 7 -4.97 2.62 9.22
CA VAL A 7 -4.55 1.46 8.45
C VAL A 7 -4.17 1.90 7.05
N ALA A 8 -2.90 1.70 6.69
CA ALA A 8 -2.42 1.79 5.32
C ALA A 8 -2.34 0.38 4.73
N SER A 9 -3.38 -0.01 4.03
CA SER A 9 -3.44 -1.28 3.31
C SER A 9 -3.11 -1.10 1.82
N GLY A 10 -2.85 -2.20 1.16
CA GLY A 10 -2.84 -2.25 -0.29
C GLY A 10 -2.76 -3.66 -0.80
N MET A 11 -3.18 -3.87 -2.03
CA MET A 11 -2.81 -5.07 -2.77
C MET A 11 -1.28 -5.22 -2.73
N MET A 12 -0.77 -6.45 -2.62
CA MET A 12 0.68 -6.63 -2.67
C MET A 12 1.22 -6.02 -3.96
N ARG A 13 2.30 -5.23 -3.85
CA ARG A 13 2.97 -4.55 -4.98
C ARG A 13 2.15 -3.45 -5.69
N SER A 14 1.14 -2.87 -5.04
CA SER A 14 0.33 -1.77 -5.59
C SER A 14 0.77 -0.36 -5.20
N GLY A 15 2.01 -0.17 -4.73
CA GLY A 15 2.45 1.09 -4.15
C GLY A 15 2.04 1.31 -2.69
N SER A 16 1.65 0.24 -1.98
CA SER A 16 1.25 0.32 -0.56
C SER A 16 2.34 0.88 0.37
N THR A 17 3.63 0.62 0.08
CA THR A 17 4.75 1.23 0.83
C THR A 17 4.82 2.75 0.61
N TRP A 18 4.55 3.23 -0.62
CA TRP A 18 4.47 4.66 -0.90
C TRP A 18 3.29 5.29 -0.16
N LEU A 19 2.10 4.68 -0.23
CA LEU A 19 0.90 5.18 0.45
C LEU A 19 1.04 5.19 1.98
N TYR A 20 1.69 4.17 2.54
CA TYR A 20 2.05 4.13 3.96
C TYR A 20 2.96 5.31 4.34
N ASN A 21 4.02 5.58 3.58
CA ASN A 21 4.92 6.70 3.88
C ASN A 21 4.27 8.06 3.66
N ALA A 22 3.44 8.21 2.63
CA ALA A 22 2.60 9.39 2.43
C ALA A 22 1.74 9.67 3.67
N THR A 23 1.03 8.66 4.17
CA THR A 23 0.20 8.77 5.37
C THR A 23 1.04 9.09 6.62
N ARG A 24 2.18 8.40 6.78
CA ARG A 24 3.11 8.60 7.91
C ARG A 24 3.63 10.04 7.97
N LEU A 25 4.05 10.59 6.82
CA LEU A 25 4.62 11.94 6.74
C LEU A 25 3.57 13.02 6.89
N VAL A 26 2.36 12.81 6.34
CA VAL A 26 1.20 13.69 6.60
C VAL A 26 0.85 13.71 8.09
N LEU A 27 0.75 12.56 8.75
CA LEU A 27 0.52 12.53 10.20
C LEU A 27 1.65 13.23 10.97
N SER A 28 2.89 13.03 10.55
CA SER A 28 4.08 13.61 11.18
C SER A 28 4.27 15.11 10.91
N SER A 29 3.52 15.71 9.98
CA SER A 29 3.56 17.16 9.74
C SER A 29 2.90 17.96 10.87
N SER A 30 2.05 17.30 11.68
CA SER A 30 1.51 17.85 12.92
C SER A 30 2.44 17.49 14.10
N PRO A 31 3.05 18.48 14.79
CA PRO A 31 3.93 18.20 15.94
C PRO A 31 3.24 17.41 17.06
N THR A 32 1.94 17.67 17.29
CA THR A 32 1.15 16.98 18.30
C THR A 32 0.97 15.49 17.96
N ILE A 33 0.66 15.18 16.70
CA ILE A 33 0.50 13.80 16.26
C ILE A 33 1.86 13.12 16.23
N LYS A 34 2.88 13.76 15.66
CA LYS A 34 4.25 13.22 15.55
C LYS A 34 4.79 12.69 16.89
N ASN A 35 4.61 13.44 17.97
CA ASN A 35 5.11 13.06 19.30
C ASN A 35 4.34 11.88 19.93
N ASN A 36 3.15 11.56 19.41
CA ASN A 36 2.27 10.52 19.92
C ASN A 36 2.00 9.41 18.89
N LEU A 37 2.69 9.44 17.74
CA LEU A 37 2.55 8.49 16.64
C LEU A 37 3.46 7.29 16.87
N THR A 38 2.90 6.09 16.71
CA THR A 38 3.67 4.88 16.45
C THR A 38 3.28 4.32 15.09
N CYS A 39 4.25 3.74 14.38
CA CYS A 39 3.99 3.19 13.06
C CYS A 39 4.84 1.94 12.80
N GLY A 40 4.37 1.08 11.89
CA GLY A 40 5.14 -0.10 11.49
C GLY A 40 4.34 -1.12 10.68
N TRP A 41 5.02 -2.22 10.37
CA TRP A 41 4.43 -3.39 9.74
C TRP A 41 3.66 -4.23 10.78
N SER A 42 2.44 -4.65 10.46
CA SER A 42 1.62 -5.43 11.39
C SER A 42 2.23 -6.79 11.78
N GLY A 43 3.06 -7.37 10.89
CA GLY A 43 3.77 -8.62 11.14
C GLY A 43 4.89 -8.51 12.17
N ASP A 44 5.40 -7.31 12.45
CA ASP A 44 6.48 -7.09 13.41
C ASP A 44 5.99 -7.09 14.86
N TRP A 45 4.68 -7.03 15.08
CA TRP A 45 4.14 -6.84 16.41
C TRP A 45 3.97 -8.16 17.16
N LYS A 46 4.64 -8.23 18.30
CA LYS A 46 4.62 -9.39 19.21
C LYS A 46 3.17 -9.73 19.59
N TYR A 47 2.78 -10.98 19.36
CA TYR A 47 1.41 -11.48 19.60
C TYR A 47 0.31 -10.77 18.81
N LYS A 48 0.66 -10.06 17.71
CA LYS A 48 -0.28 -9.27 16.89
C LYS A 48 -1.05 -8.21 17.70
N LYS A 49 -0.48 -7.73 18.81
CA LYS A 49 -1.07 -6.64 19.59
C LYS A 49 -0.65 -5.30 19.01
N ILE A 50 -1.66 -4.50 18.65
CA ILE A 50 -1.48 -3.13 18.22
C ILE A 50 -0.95 -2.31 19.40
N PRO A 51 0.15 -1.54 19.25
CA PRO A 51 0.65 -0.71 20.33
C PRO A 51 -0.39 0.34 20.75
N GLU A 52 -0.56 0.48 22.07
CA GLU A 52 -1.48 1.45 22.67
C GLU A 52 -0.82 2.84 22.71
N LYS A 53 -0.93 3.56 21.61
CA LYS A 53 -0.58 4.99 21.49
C LYS A 53 -1.81 5.80 21.08
N GLU A 54 -1.72 7.12 21.19
CA GLU A 54 -2.82 8.00 20.78
C GLU A 54 -3.05 7.91 19.27
N TYR A 55 -1.97 7.81 18.48
CA TYR A 55 -2.03 7.56 17.05
C TYR A 55 -1.19 6.34 16.70
N THR A 56 -1.79 5.39 16.01
CA THR A 56 -1.12 4.18 15.54
C THR A 56 -1.36 4.00 14.06
N LEU A 57 -0.32 4.08 13.23
CA LEU A 57 -0.37 3.82 11.79
C LEU A 57 0.19 2.44 11.47
N ILE A 58 -0.59 1.58 10.85
CA ILE A 58 -0.17 0.21 10.55
C ILE A 58 -0.15 0.00 9.05
N LYS A 59 0.85 -0.73 8.57
CA LYS A 59 0.81 -1.31 7.24
C LYS A 59 0.42 -2.78 7.33
N ILE A 60 -0.52 -3.21 6.51
CA ILE A 60 -0.97 -4.60 6.42
C ILE A 60 -1.41 -4.93 4.98
N HIS A 61 -1.31 -6.20 4.58
CA HIS A 61 -1.82 -6.68 3.29
C HIS A 61 -3.07 -7.55 3.48
N ASP A 62 -2.99 -8.51 4.41
CA ASP A 62 -4.13 -9.37 4.74
C ASP A 62 -5.29 -8.58 5.33
N PHE A 63 -6.50 -8.83 4.85
CA PHE A 63 -7.69 -8.30 5.47
C PHE A 63 -7.93 -8.97 6.83
N VAL A 64 -8.10 -8.16 7.86
CA VAL A 64 -8.42 -8.62 9.21
C VAL A 64 -9.60 -7.81 9.72
N GLN A 65 -10.78 -8.43 9.78
CA GLN A 65 -12.04 -7.75 10.13
C GLN A 65 -11.93 -6.96 11.44
N SER A 66 -11.36 -7.56 12.48
CA SER A 66 -11.22 -6.89 13.78
C SER A 66 -10.32 -5.65 13.74
N ILE A 67 -9.34 -5.59 12.83
CA ILE A 67 -8.51 -4.40 12.61
C ILE A 67 -9.31 -3.35 11.86
N ALA A 68 -10.04 -3.74 10.81
CA ALA A 68 -10.89 -2.82 10.04
C ALA A 68 -11.98 -2.19 10.92
N ASP A 69 -12.63 -2.98 11.78
CA ASP A 69 -13.69 -2.51 12.69
C ASP A 69 -13.19 -1.48 13.73
N GLN A 70 -11.90 -1.53 14.08
CA GLN A 70 -11.27 -0.61 15.03
C GLN A 70 -10.61 0.60 14.36
N ALA A 71 -10.48 0.58 13.03
CA ALA A 71 -9.77 1.62 12.31
C ALA A 71 -10.60 2.91 12.28
N THR A 72 -9.96 4.02 12.60
CA THR A 72 -10.51 5.37 12.45
C THR A 72 -10.30 5.94 11.05
N LEU A 73 -9.35 5.37 10.30
CA LEU A 73 -9.07 5.72 8.90
C LEU A 73 -8.40 4.53 8.22
N ILE A 74 -8.91 4.12 7.06
CA ILE A 74 -8.37 3.08 6.21
C ILE A 74 -8.04 3.68 4.84
N VAL A 75 -6.76 3.68 4.48
CA VAL A 75 -6.30 4.05 3.14
C VAL A 75 -5.82 2.79 2.42
N TYR A 76 -6.25 2.62 1.18
CA TYR A 76 -6.03 1.40 0.42
C TYR A 76 -5.50 1.72 -0.97
N SER A 77 -4.47 1.01 -1.42
CA SER A 77 -3.98 1.08 -2.80
C SER A 77 -4.21 -0.22 -3.55
N TYR A 78 -4.45 -0.13 -4.86
CA TYR A 78 -4.55 -1.29 -5.73
C TYR A 78 -3.95 -1.02 -7.10
N ARG A 79 -3.63 -2.08 -7.83
CA ARG A 79 -3.01 -2.04 -9.17
C ARG A 79 -3.61 -3.14 -10.02
N ASP A 80 -3.39 -3.10 -11.33
CA ASP A 80 -3.54 -4.25 -12.20
C ASP A 80 -2.89 -5.49 -11.56
N ILE A 81 -3.68 -6.55 -11.35
CA ILE A 81 -3.21 -7.77 -10.70
C ILE A 81 -2.07 -8.42 -11.47
N ARG A 82 -2.04 -8.29 -12.80
CA ARG A 82 -0.98 -8.85 -13.65
C ARG A 82 0.35 -8.17 -13.35
N ASP A 83 0.35 -6.83 -13.27
CA ASP A 83 1.55 -6.08 -12.90
C ASP A 83 1.97 -6.32 -11.44
N ALA A 84 0.99 -6.47 -10.54
CA ALA A 84 1.26 -6.80 -9.14
C ALA A 84 1.97 -8.15 -9.01
N MET A 85 1.48 -9.17 -9.72
CA MET A 85 2.07 -10.51 -9.77
C MET A 85 3.46 -10.50 -10.40
N ALA A 86 3.64 -9.82 -11.54
CA ALA A 86 4.95 -9.68 -12.19
C ALA A 86 5.96 -8.96 -11.28
N SER A 87 5.52 -7.92 -10.56
CA SER A 87 6.37 -7.23 -9.58
C SER A 87 6.73 -8.12 -8.39
N ASN A 88 5.80 -8.97 -7.93
CA ASN A 88 6.06 -9.91 -6.84
C ASN A 88 7.10 -10.95 -7.25
N TRP A 89 6.92 -11.55 -8.42
CA TRP A 89 7.84 -12.54 -8.96
C TRP A 89 9.26 -11.98 -9.12
N ARG A 90 9.39 -10.75 -9.64
CA ARG A 90 10.69 -10.08 -9.75
C ARG A 90 11.35 -9.78 -8.41
N ALA A 91 10.56 -9.41 -7.41
CA ALA A 91 11.08 -9.00 -6.11
C ALA A 91 11.50 -10.19 -5.24
N PHE A 92 10.79 -11.31 -5.34
CA PHE A 92 10.91 -12.43 -4.40
C PHE A 92 11.17 -13.80 -5.06
N GLY A 93 11.03 -13.91 -6.38
CA GLY A 93 11.22 -15.17 -7.10
C GLY A 93 10.02 -16.13 -7.05
N ASP A 94 8.94 -15.76 -6.37
CA ASP A 94 7.73 -16.56 -6.26
C ASP A 94 6.99 -16.62 -7.60
N SER A 95 6.88 -17.83 -8.16
CA SER A 95 6.23 -18.01 -9.46
C SER A 95 4.76 -17.59 -9.39
N PRO A 96 4.27 -16.81 -10.37
CA PRO A 96 2.88 -16.36 -10.40
C PRO A 96 1.94 -17.55 -10.63
N THR A 97 0.83 -17.61 -9.90
CA THR A 97 -0.20 -18.65 -10.04
C THR A 97 -1.60 -18.06 -10.02
N VAL A 98 -2.60 -18.82 -10.49
CA VAL A 98 -4.01 -18.40 -10.41
C VAL A 98 -4.42 -18.22 -8.94
N GLU A 99 -3.97 -19.08 -8.03
CA GLU A 99 -4.27 -18.99 -6.59
C GLU A 99 -3.73 -17.69 -5.97
N PHE A 100 -2.57 -17.22 -6.43
CA PHE A 100 -2.06 -15.93 -5.98
C PHE A 100 -2.93 -14.78 -6.52
N ALA A 101 -3.40 -14.87 -7.77
CA ALA A 101 -4.36 -13.92 -8.31
C ALA A 101 -5.67 -13.91 -7.50
N ASP A 102 -6.19 -15.09 -7.14
CA ASP A 102 -7.37 -15.26 -6.30
C ASP A 102 -7.20 -14.56 -4.96
N TYR A 103 -6.06 -14.76 -4.31
CA TYR A 103 -5.72 -14.10 -3.05
C TYR A 103 -5.71 -12.57 -3.20
N LEU A 104 -5.07 -12.02 -4.24
CA LEU A 104 -5.03 -10.57 -4.46
C LEU A 104 -6.42 -9.98 -4.69
N ILE A 105 -7.27 -10.65 -5.49
CA ILE A 105 -8.65 -10.23 -5.73
C ILE A 105 -9.48 -10.32 -4.46
N GLN A 106 -9.37 -11.42 -3.69
CA GLN A 106 -10.09 -11.59 -2.43
C GLN A 106 -9.75 -10.47 -1.45
N MET A 107 -8.46 -10.18 -1.24
CA MET A 107 -8.04 -9.10 -0.34
C MET A 107 -8.52 -7.73 -0.84
N HIS A 108 -8.49 -7.53 -2.16
CA HIS A 108 -8.98 -6.31 -2.77
C HIS A 108 -10.48 -6.07 -2.51
N GLU A 109 -11.32 -7.07 -2.77
CA GLU A 109 -12.76 -6.95 -2.55
C GLU A 109 -13.10 -6.70 -1.07
N GLN A 110 -12.31 -7.23 -0.14
CA GLN A 110 -12.53 -6.94 1.29
C GLN A 110 -12.09 -5.51 1.67
N TRP A 111 -10.88 -5.10 1.27
CA TRP A 111 -10.37 -3.78 1.65
C TRP A 111 -11.10 -2.63 0.97
N ILE A 112 -11.45 -2.75 -0.31
CA ILE A 112 -12.07 -1.65 -1.05
C ILE A 112 -13.43 -1.26 -0.48
N ASN A 113 -14.15 -2.22 0.12
CA ASN A 113 -15.48 -1.99 0.70
C ASN A 113 -15.45 -1.24 2.04
N VAL A 114 -14.29 -1.14 2.69
CA VAL A 114 -14.13 -0.49 4.00
C VAL A 114 -13.17 0.69 3.97
N ALA A 115 -12.51 0.96 2.84
CA ALA A 115 -11.51 2.02 2.74
C ALA A 115 -12.16 3.41 2.63
N ASP A 116 -11.66 4.35 3.42
CA ASP A 116 -12.03 5.77 3.35
C ASP A 116 -11.36 6.47 2.16
N LEU A 117 -10.16 6.02 1.78
CA LEU A 117 -9.45 6.48 0.59
C LEU A 117 -8.94 5.30 -0.22
N VAL A 118 -9.39 5.22 -1.47
CA VAL A 118 -8.92 4.24 -2.45
C VAL A 118 -8.02 4.93 -3.47
N VAL A 119 -6.78 4.46 -3.58
CA VAL A 119 -5.74 5.01 -4.44
C VAL A 119 -5.29 3.95 -5.48
N PRO A 120 -5.88 3.96 -6.68
CA PRO A 120 -5.34 3.23 -7.81
C PRO A 120 -3.88 3.62 -8.07
N TYR A 121 -3.05 2.65 -8.45
CA TYR A 121 -1.61 2.86 -8.64
C TYR A 121 -1.29 3.95 -9.67
N HIS A 122 -2.10 4.10 -10.72
CA HIS A 122 -1.90 5.16 -11.71
C HIS A 122 -2.01 6.58 -11.11
N ARG A 123 -2.82 6.77 -10.06
CA ARG A 123 -2.88 8.05 -9.32
C ARG A 123 -1.59 8.31 -8.55
N ILE A 124 -0.94 7.28 -8.01
CA ILE A 124 0.37 7.41 -7.37
C ILE A 124 1.42 7.87 -8.40
N LEU A 125 1.31 7.46 -9.66
CA LEU A 125 2.25 7.87 -10.71
C LEU A 125 2.04 9.31 -11.20
N THR A 126 0.79 9.79 -11.22
CA THR A 126 0.40 11.02 -11.92
C THR A 126 -0.07 12.15 -11.02
N GLY A 127 -0.44 11.85 -9.77
CA GLY A 127 -1.14 12.77 -8.87
C GLY A 127 -0.69 12.65 -7.42
N LYS A 128 0.61 12.50 -7.16
CA LYS A 128 1.15 12.36 -5.80
C LYS A 128 0.73 13.51 -4.88
N ASN A 129 0.85 14.76 -5.34
CA ASN A 129 0.53 15.94 -4.52
C ASN A 129 -0.95 15.96 -4.10
N SER A 130 -1.88 15.66 -5.01
CA SER A 130 -3.31 15.64 -4.67
C SER A 130 -3.63 14.53 -3.66
N ILE A 131 -2.96 13.37 -3.74
CA ILE A 131 -3.10 12.31 -2.74
C ILE A 131 -2.62 12.80 -1.37
N ILE A 132 -1.50 13.54 -1.29
CA ILE A 132 -1.03 14.12 -0.03
C ILE A 132 -2.02 15.11 0.56
N GLU A 133 -2.65 15.95 -0.26
CA GLU A 133 -3.66 16.92 0.17
C GLU A 133 -4.95 16.23 0.68
N GLU A 134 -5.42 15.20 -0.02
CA GLU A 134 -6.56 14.36 0.41
C GLU A 134 -6.27 13.67 1.75
N LEU A 135 -5.07 13.09 1.90
CA LEU A 135 -4.62 12.50 3.17
C LEU A 135 -4.57 13.55 4.29
N ALA A 136 -4.12 14.77 4.01
CA ALA A 136 -4.05 15.83 5.01
C ALA A 136 -5.43 16.24 5.53
N GLN A 137 -6.43 16.27 4.63
CA GLN A 137 -7.82 16.50 4.99
C GLN A 137 -8.39 15.35 5.84
N LEU A 138 -8.22 14.09 5.41
CA LEU A 138 -8.71 12.91 6.11
C LEU A 138 -8.07 12.74 7.50
N CYS A 139 -6.77 13.00 7.61
CA CYS A 139 -6.04 12.96 8.89
C CYS A 139 -6.30 14.18 9.79
N ALA A 140 -7.04 15.18 9.30
CA ALA A 140 -7.30 16.45 9.99
C ALA A 140 -6.03 17.17 10.49
N VAL A 141 -4.94 17.13 9.71
CA VAL A 141 -3.65 17.76 10.06
C VAL A 141 -3.53 19.21 9.57
N GLY A 142 -4.52 19.71 8.84
CA GLY A 142 -4.52 21.05 8.25
C GLY A 142 -3.70 21.12 6.95
N SER A 143 -3.17 22.30 6.64
CA SER A 143 -2.37 22.51 5.44
C SER A 143 -1.00 21.85 5.57
N VAL A 144 -0.55 21.17 4.52
CA VAL A 144 0.77 20.54 4.42
C VAL A 144 1.51 21.03 3.17
N ASN A 145 2.84 20.93 3.16
CA ASN A 145 3.61 21.13 1.93
C ASN A 145 3.67 19.80 1.16
N ALA A 146 2.70 19.59 0.26
CA ALA A 146 2.56 18.35 -0.47
C ALA A 146 3.81 17.99 -1.29
N SER A 147 4.41 18.98 -1.98
CA SER A 147 5.61 18.77 -2.79
C SER A 147 6.79 18.31 -1.95
N ALA A 148 7.03 18.94 -0.79
CA ALA A 148 8.13 18.56 0.09
C ALA A 148 7.95 17.14 0.66
N ILE A 149 6.72 16.74 0.99
CA ILE A 149 6.43 15.37 1.42
C ILE A 149 6.69 14.38 0.28
N VAL A 150 6.27 14.69 -0.95
CA VAL A 150 6.54 13.83 -2.10
C VAL A 150 8.04 13.68 -2.35
N ASP A 151 8.78 14.79 -2.33
CA ASP A 151 10.24 14.78 -2.47
C ASP A 151 10.90 13.94 -1.37
N GLU A 152 10.42 14.03 -0.13
CA GLU A 152 10.92 13.19 0.96
C GLU A 152 10.68 11.71 0.69
N ILE A 153 9.46 11.31 0.28
CA ILE A 153 9.12 9.91 0.00
C ILE A 153 9.97 9.37 -1.14
N ASP A 154 10.15 10.15 -2.21
CA ASP A 154 10.89 9.72 -3.40
C ASP A 154 12.39 9.55 -3.12
N ASN A 155 12.90 10.13 -2.02
CA ASN A 155 14.25 9.92 -1.52
C ASN A 155 14.36 8.83 -0.43
N LEU A 156 13.26 8.23 0.01
CA LEU A 156 13.29 7.11 0.96
C LEU A 156 13.76 5.83 0.27
N SER A 157 14.52 5.04 1.01
CA SER A 157 14.96 3.71 0.61
C SER A 157 15.21 2.82 1.83
N TYR A 158 15.56 1.57 1.58
CA TYR A 158 16.05 0.67 2.62
C TYR A 158 17.33 1.21 3.30
N GLU A 159 18.15 1.98 2.58
CA GLU A 159 19.41 2.56 3.07
C GLU A 159 19.24 3.93 3.75
N SER A 160 18.01 4.44 3.86
CA SER A 160 17.74 5.66 4.63
C SER A 160 18.16 5.51 6.10
N GLU A 161 18.36 6.65 6.77
CA GLU A 161 18.70 6.68 8.18
C GLU A 161 17.58 6.09 9.05
N GLY A 162 17.96 5.17 9.96
CA GLY A 162 17.05 4.54 10.91
C GLY A 162 17.33 3.05 11.12
N ASP A 163 16.55 2.44 12.00
CA ASP A 163 16.64 1.00 12.30
C ASP A 163 16.15 0.17 11.11
N ARG A 164 16.88 -0.92 10.82
CA ARG A 164 16.56 -1.88 9.77
C ARG A 164 16.97 -3.29 10.19
N ASP A 165 16.30 -4.28 9.62
CA ASP A 165 16.69 -5.69 9.71
C ASP A 165 16.93 -6.29 8.33
N GLU A 166 17.16 -7.59 8.24
CA GLU A 166 17.42 -8.30 6.98
C GLU A 166 16.24 -8.25 5.99
N VAL A 167 15.04 -7.87 6.45
CA VAL A 167 13.82 -7.88 5.64
C VAL A 167 13.48 -6.48 5.15
N HIS A 168 13.47 -5.49 6.05
CA HIS A 168 13.08 -4.12 5.71
C HIS A 168 13.56 -3.07 6.72
N HIS A 169 13.52 -1.81 6.31
CA HIS A 169 13.69 -0.67 7.21
C HIS A 169 12.47 -0.52 8.14
N LYS A 170 12.66 -0.39 9.45
CA LYS A 170 11.58 -0.45 10.47
C LYS A 170 10.62 0.72 10.43
N THR A 171 11.09 1.92 10.07
CA THR A 171 10.22 3.10 9.92
C THR A 171 9.52 3.19 8.57
N ASN A 172 10.25 3.13 7.46
CA ASN A 172 9.72 3.40 6.13
C ASN A 172 9.26 2.14 5.37
N LEU A 173 9.56 0.94 5.88
CA LEU A 173 9.12 -0.36 5.35
C LEU A 173 9.59 -0.66 3.91
N PHE A 174 10.61 0.04 3.43
CA PHE A 174 11.30 -0.35 2.20
C PHE A 174 12.19 -1.57 2.47
N HIS A 175 12.24 -2.48 1.51
CA HIS A 175 13.13 -3.64 1.49
C HIS A 175 14.30 -3.38 0.53
N SER A 176 15.41 -4.09 0.68
CA SER A 176 16.61 -3.90 -0.16
C SER A 176 16.32 -4.11 -1.66
N ASN A 177 15.43 -5.05 -1.98
CA ASN A 177 15.00 -5.33 -3.36
C ASN A 177 13.82 -4.48 -3.84
N HIS A 178 13.58 -3.29 -3.27
CA HIS A 178 12.40 -2.50 -3.63
C HIS A 178 12.45 -2.02 -5.08
N ILE A 179 11.41 -2.34 -5.84
CA ILE A 179 11.32 -2.03 -7.27
C ILE A 179 10.64 -0.67 -7.42
N THR A 180 11.32 0.29 -8.04
CA THR A 180 10.82 1.65 -8.29
C THR A 180 10.37 1.88 -9.73
N ASP A 181 10.46 0.88 -10.61
CA ASP A 181 10.25 1.07 -12.06
C ASP A 181 8.79 1.24 -12.51
N GLY A 182 7.81 1.02 -11.63
CA GLY A 182 6.42 1.48 -11.64
C GLY A 182 5.60 1.54 -12.95
N ARG A 183 6.02 0.88 -14.03
CA ARG A 183 5.36 0.97 -15.35
C ARG A 183 4.11 0.10 -15.42
N ASN A 184 3.04 0.62 -15.98
CA ASN A 184 1.84 -0.16 -16.30
C ASN A 184 2.09 -1.06 -17.53
N GLY A 185 1.51 -2.26 -17.51
CA GLY A 185 1.60 -3.22 -18.62
C GLY A 185 2.93 -3.95 -18.72
N TYR A 186 3.76 -3.87 -17.69
CA TYR A 186 5.07 -4.51 -17.68
C TYR A 186 4.98 -6.03 -17.57
N TRP A 187 3.87 -6.53 -17.03
CA TRP A 187 3.54 -7.94 -16.90
C TRP A 187 3.68 -8.76 -18.20
N VAL A 188 3.52 -8.14 -19.37
CA VAL A 188 3.66 -8.80 -20.69
C VAL A 188 5.03 -9.45 -20.87
N ASN A 189 6.07 -8.89 -20.25
CA ASN A 189 7.44 -9.41 -20.37
C ASN A 189 7.77 -10.52 -19.36
N TYR A 190 6.85 -10.86 -18.46
CA TYR A 190 7.13 -11.72 -17.31
C TYR A 190 6.11 -12.84 -17.15
N LEU A 191 4.83 -12.57 -17.33
CA LEU A 191 3.81 -13.57 -17.11
C LEU A 191 3.67 -14.49 -18.33
N ASP A 192 3.47 -15.77 -18.06
CA ASP A 192 3.11 -16.76 -19.07
C ASP A 192 1.76 -16.36 -19.73
N PRO A 193 1.67 -16.30 -21.07
CA PRO A 193 0.43 -15.95 -21.76
C PRO A 193 -0.77 -16.84 -21.40
N ASP A 194 -0.56 -18.14 -21.17
CA ASP A 194 -1.63 -19.07 -20.79
C ASP A 194 -2.14 -18.76 -19.38
N LEU A 195 -1.25 -18.34 -18.47
CA LEU A 195 -1.63 -17.89 -17.14
C LEU A 195 -2.41 -16.56 -17.22
N VAL A 196 -1.96 -15.61 -18.04
CA VAL A 196 -2.64 -14.33 -18.25
C VAL A 196 -4.06 -14.58 -18.75
N GLN A 197 -4.22 -15.44 -19.77
CA GLN A 197 -5.53 -15.78 -20.32
C GLN A 197 -6.44 -16.40 -19.26
N GLN A 198 -5.93 -17.34 -18.44
CA GLN A 198 -6.71 -17.95 -17.35
C GLN A 198 -7.20 -16.89 -16.34
N ILE A 199 -6.33 -15.97 -15.94
CA ILE A 199 -6.66 -14.91 -14.99
C ILE A 199 -7.69 -13.94 -15.58
N GLU A 200 -7.50 -13.50 -16.82
CA GLU A 200 -8.40 -12.57 -17.50
C GLU A 200 -9.77 -13.18 -17.77
N MET A 201 -9.83 -14.46 -18.13
CA MET A 201 -11.10 -15.17 -18.27
C MET A 201 -11.84 -15.29 -16.94
N LYS A 202 -11.12 -15.61 -15.86
CA LYS A 202 -11.71 -15.79 -14.53
C LYS A 202 -12.19 -14.47 -13.90
N TYR A 203 -11.44 -13.39 -14.11
CA TYR A 203 -11.65 -12.10 -13.45
C TYR A 203 -12.03 -10.97 -14.41
N ARG A 204 -12.64 -11.30 -15.56
CA ARG A 204 -13.03 -10.33 -16.60
C ARG A 204 -13.77 -9.12 -16.03
N ASP A 205 -14.80 -9.36 -15.23
CA ASP A 205 -15.61 -8.30 -14.63
C ASP A 205 -14.78 -7.36 -13.75
N TRP A 206 -13.75 -7.88 -13.06
CA TRP A 206 -12.84 -7.06 -12.27
C TRP A 206 -11.98 -6.15 -13.16
N PHE A 207 -11.41 -6.71 -14.23
CA PHE A 207 -10.63 -5.93 -15.20
C PHE A 207 -11.47 -4.80 -15.83
N GLU A 208 -12.69 -5.11 -16.26
CA GLU A 208 -13.63 -4.14 -16.81
C GLU A 208 -14.01 -3.05 -15.79
N LYS A 209 -14.39 -3.46 -14.57
CA LYS A 209 -14.78 -2.55 -13.48
C LYS A 209 -13.69 -1.53 -13.15
N TYR A 210 -12.43 -1.95 -13.18
CA TYR A 210 -11.30 -1.09 -12.79
C TYR A 210 -10.51 -0.52 -13.98
N GLY A 211 -11.01 -0.67 -15.20
CA GLY A 211 -10.46 -0.01 -16.40
C GLY A 211 -9.13 -0.59 -16.88
N TYR A 212 -8.89 -1.88 -16.63
CA TYR A 212 -7.71 -2.59 -17.11
C TYR A 212 -8.08 -3.39 -18.34
N ALA A 213 -7.48 -3.08 -19.50
CA ALA A 213 -7.78 -3.81 -20.73
C ALA A 213 -7.30 -5.27 -20.63
N ALA A 214 -8.15 -6.22 -21.01
CA ALA A 214 -7.75 -7.61 -21.24
C ALA A 214 -6.80 -7.70 -22.44
N SER A 215 -5.96 -8.73 -22.48
CA SER A 215 -5.16 -9.05 -23.66
C SER A 215 -6.08 -9.47 -24.82
N GLU A 216 -5.71 -9.01 -26.03
CA GLU A 216 -6.38 -9.42 -27.28
C GLU A 216 -5.99 -10.84 -27.70
#